data_AF-A0A9R0E685-F1
#
_entry.id   AF-A0A9R0E685-F1
#
_cell.length_a   1.000
_cell.length_b   1.000
_cell.length_c   1.000
_cell.angle_alpha   90.00
_cell.angle_beta   90.00
_cell.angle_gamma   90.00
#
_symmetry.space_group_name_H-M   'P 1'
#
loop_
_entity.id
_entity.type
_entity.pdbx_description
1 polymer ?
#
loop_
_entity_poly.entity_id
_entity_poly.type
_entity_poly.pdbx_seq_one_letter_code
_entity_poly.pdbx_strand_id
1 'polypeptide(L)' 'MLGRNVAEIGRLFEYDKTGYTQMFEEVKFKTFVFKFRTKMETYNDEARLKTTVINVQPVDYKDANKRLIASIKTLSGVEV' A
#
# COMPACT_ATOMS: atom_id res chain seq x y z
N MET A 1 1.24 2.76 -7.53
CA MET A 1 -0.01 2.04 -7.19
C MET A 1 -0.95 1.95 -8.39
N LEU A 2 -1.29 3.08 -9.04
CA LEU A 2 -2.28 3.10 -10.13
C LEU A 2 -1.76 2.67 -11.51
N GLY A 3 -0.44 2.50 -11.67
CA GLY A 3 0.16 2.03 -12.93
C GLY A 3 0.02 3.00 -14.12
N ARG A 4 -0.53 4.20 -13.91
CA ARG A 4 -0.77 5.24 -14.93
C ARG A 4 -0.17 6.58 -14.51
N ASN A 5 0.09 7.45 -15.48
CA ASN A 5 0.58 8.80 -15.21
C ASN A 5 -0.55 9.71 -14.68
N VAL A 6 -0.20 10.69 -13.84
CA VAL A 6 -1.15 11.69 -13.30
C VAL A 6 -1.90 12.43 -14.42
N ALA A 7 -1.23 12.79 -15.53
CA ALA A 7 -1.85 13.48 -16.65
C ALA A 7 -2.90 12.62 -17.39
N GLU A 8 -2.74 11.30 -17.38
CA GLU A 8 -3.74 10.38 -17.94
C GLU A 8 -4.93 10.25 -16.99
N ILE A 9 -4.67 10.15 -15.68
CA ILE A 9 -5.72 10.08 -14.66
C ILE A 9 -6.57 11.36 -14.66
N GLY A 10 -5.95 12.54 -14.80
CA GLY A 10 -6.67 13.81 -14.91
C GLY A 10 -7.58 13.87 -16.14
N ARG A 11 -7.10 13.40 -17.29
CA ARG A 11 -7.92 13.29 -18.51
C ARG A 11 -9.08 12.32 -18.35
N LEU A 12 -8.87 11.16 -17.72
CA LEU A 12 -9.96 10.23 -17.42
C LEU A 12 -11.01 10.89 -16.51
N PHE A 13 -10.59 11.63 -15.49
CA PHE A 13 -11.52 12.30 -14.60
C PHE A 13 -12.43 13.33 -15.31
N GLU A 14 -11.87 14.09 -16.25
CA GLU A 14 -12.60 15.14 -16.99
C GLU A 14 -13.51 14.57 -18.09
N TYR A 15 -13.02 13.61 -18.87
CA TYR A 15 -13.66 13.18 -20.11
C TYR A 15 -14.28 11.79 -20.05
N ASP A 16 -13.87 10.93 -19.10
CA ASP A 16 -14.34 9.55 -18.99
C ASP A 16 -14.43 9.07 -17.53
N LYS A 17 -15.52 9.49 -16.86
CA LYS A 17 -15.81 9.12 -15.47
C LYS A 17 -15.94 7.60 -15.27
N THR A 18 -16.36 6.87 -16.29
CA THR A 18 -16.52 5.40 -16.22
C THR A 18 -15.15 4.73 -16.20
N GLY A 19 -14.27 5.10 -17.13
CA GLY A 19 -12.88 4.62 -17.16
C GLY A 19 -12.09 5.04 -15.92
N TYR A 20 -12.33 6.25 -15.40
CA TYR A 20 -11.76 6.69 -14.13
C TYR A 20 -12.16 5.77 -12.97
N THR A 21 -13.45 5.45 -12.86
CA THR A 21 -13.96 4.58 -11.78
C THR A 21 -13.44 3.14 -11.91
N GLN A 22 -13.45 2.57 -13.12
CA GLN A 22 -12.93 1.23 -13.37
C GLN A 22 -11.45 1.10 -13.02
N MET A 23 -10.64 2.11 -13.32
CA MET A 23 -9.22 2.13 -12.95
C MET A 23 -9.02 1.98 -11.44
N PHE A 24 -9.88 2.58 -10.60
CA PHE A 24 -9.84 2.37 -9.16
C PHE A 24 -10.32 0.98 -8.75
N GLU A 25 -11.33 0.41 -9.41
CA GLU A 25 -11.75 -0.97 -9.14
C GLU A 25 -10.63 -1.98 -9.42
N GLU A 26 -9.88 -1.79 -10.51
CA GLU A 26 -8.78 -2.69 -10.91
C GLU A 26 -7.62 -2.72 -9.90
N VAL A 27 -7.42 -1.67 -9.10
CA VAL A 27 -6.34 -1.60 -8.11
C VAL A 27 -6.77 -1.97 -6.70
N LYS A 28 -8.08 -2.02 -6.43
CA LYS A 28 -8.60 -2.43 -5.13
C LYS A 28 -8.23 -3.89 -4.83
N PHE A 29 -8.11 -4.18 -3.53
CA PHE A 29 -7.82 -5.52 -3.01
C PHE A 29 -6.53 -6.18 -3.51
N LYS A 30 -5.59 -5.39 -4.05
CA LYS A 30 -4.23 -5.85 -4.34
C LYS A 30 -3.34 -5.70 -3.11
N THR A 31 -2.57 -6.75 -2.81
CA THR A 31 -1.65 -6.77 -1.68
C THR A 31 -0.31 -6.15 -2.05
N PHE A 32 0.18 -5.22 -1.22
CA PHE A 32 1.50 -4.61 -1.36
C PHE A 32 2.18 -4.52 0.00
N VAL A 33 3.51 -4.42 -0.02
CA VAL A 33 4.31 -4.06 1.14
C VAL A 33 4.41 -2.54 1.19
N PHE A 34 3.77 -1.93 2.18
CA PHE A 34 3.80 -0.48 2.39
C PHE A 34 4.77 -0.14 3.51
N LYS A 35 5.57 0.91 3.29
CA LYS A 35 6.32 1.54 4.36
C LYS A 35 5.59 2.84 4.73
N PHE A 36 5.19 2.94 5.99
CA PHE A 36 4.50 4.12 6.51
C PHE A 36 5.42 4.96 7.38
N ARG A 37 5.17 6.27 7.39
CA ARG A 37 5.72 7.22 8.35
C ARG A 37 4.55 7.88 9.08
N THR A 38 4.53 7.75 10.40
CA THR A 38 3.52 8.36 11.26
C THR A 38 4.17 9.50 12.05
N LYS A 39 3.58 10.70 11.99
CA LYS A 39 4.10 11.88 12.67
C LYS A 39 2.93 12.75 13.15
N MET A 40 3.08 13.36 14.33
CA MET A 40 2.21 14.46 14.74
C MET A 40 2.53 15.70 13.91
N GLU A 41 1.53 16.24 13.22
CA GLU A 41 1.59 17.53 12.55
C GLU A 41 0.70 18.52 13.32
N THR A 42 1.24 19.69 13.67
CA THR A 42 0.48 20.77 14.30
C THR A 42 0.17 21.83 13.26
N TYR A 43 -1.10 22.15 13.08
CA TYR A 43 -1.57 23.20 12.18
C TYR A 43 -2.69 23.99 12.86
N ASN A 44 -2.58 25.33 12.90
CA ASN A 44 -3.53 26.21 13.59
C ASN A 44 -3.84 25.75 15.03
N ASP A 45 -2.80 25.48 15.82
CA ASP A 45 -2.89 24.98 17.20
C ASP A 45 -3.58 23.62 17.38
N GLU A 46 -3.95 22.95 16.28
CA GLU A 46 -4.51 21.60 16.30
C GLU A 46 -3.41 20.59 15.96
N ALA A 47 -3.15 19.65 16.88
CA ALA A 47 -2.21 18.56 16.67
C ALA A 47 -2.94 17.33 16.13
N ARG A 48 -2.60 16.89 14.92
CA ARG A 48 -3.18 15.71 14.28
C ARG A 48 -2.12 14.66 14.00
N LEU A 49 -2.44 13.39 14.28
CA LEU A 49 -1.59 12.26 13.90
C LEU A 49 -1.79 11.97 12.41
N LYS A 50 -0.74 12.12 11.62
CA LYS A 50 -0.76 11.83 10.19
C LYS A 50 0.11 10.64 9.86
N THR A 51 -0.44 9.68 9.14
CA THR A 51 0.27 8.53 8.59
C THR A 51 0.39 8.70 7.08
N THR A 52 1.63 8.75 6.59
CA THR A 52 1.94 8.91 5.16
C THR A 52 2.64 7.65 4.65
N VAL A 53 2.23 7.16 3.48
CA VAL A 53 2.96 6.11 2.76
C VAL A 53 4.23 6.72 2.18
N ILE A 54 5.39 6.20 2.58
CA ILE A 54 6.69 6.65 2.05
C ILE A 54 7.26 5.72 0.98
N ASN A 55 6.84 4.46 0.95
CA ASN A 55 7.23 3.52 -0.11
C ASN A 55 6.16 2.43 -0.28
N VAL A 56 6.10 1.87 -1.49
CA VAL A 56 5.20 0.78 -1.88
C VAL A 56 5.97 -0.19 -2.76
N GLN A 57 5.94 -1.46 -2.39
CA GLN A 57 6.58 -2.53 -3.16
C GLN A 57 5.60 -3.67 -3.39
N PRO A 58 5.68 -4.38 -4.55
CA PRO A 58 4.95 -5.63 -4.72
C PRO A 58 5.40 -6.65 -3.68
N VAL A 59 4.50 -7.55 -3.30
CA VAL A 59 4.83 -8.63 -2.36
C VAL A 59 5.77 -9.63 -3.04
N ASP A 60 6.95 -9.85 -2.46
CA ASP A 60 7.79 -10.99 -2.79
C ASP A 60 7.32 -12.21 -1.97
N TYR A 61 6.54 -13.07 -2.61
CA TYR A 61 6.01 -14.27 -1.97
C TYR A 61 7.10 -15.26 -1.54
N LYS A 62 8.27 -15.28 -2.20
CA LYS A 62 9.36 -16.18 -1.82
C LYS A 62 9.96 -15.74 -0.49
N ASP A 63 10.25 -14.45 -0.33
CA ASP A 63 10.75 -13.91 0.93
C ASP A 63 9.68 -13.95 2.03
N ALA A 64 8.43 -13.61 1.70
CA ALA A 64 7.32 -13.66 2.64
C ALA A 64 7.10 -15.09 3.19
N ASN A 65 7.14 -16.10 2.34
CA ASN A 65 6.99 -17.50 2.76
C ASN A 65 8.15 -17.95 3.65
N LYS A 66 9.40 -17.56 3.33
CA LYS A 66 10.56 -17.84 4.18
C LYS A 66 10.39 -17.24 5.58
N ARG A 67 9.95 -15.98 5.67
CA ARG A 67 9.67 -15.32 6.96
C ARG A 67 8.54 -16.02 7.72
N LEU A 68 7.46 -16.39 7.02
CA LEU A 68 6.32 -17.05 7.64
C LEU A 68 6.72 -18.43 8.22
N ILE A 69 7.46 -19.24 7.46
CA ILE A 69 7.97 -20.53 7.92
C ILE A 69 8.90 -20.34 9.12
N ALA A 70 9.80 -19.35 9.08
CA ALA A 70 10.67 -19.03 10.21
C ALA A 70 9.84 -18.67 11.46
N SER A 71 8.85 -17.79 11.34
CA SER A 71 7.97 -17.43 12.45
C SER A 71 7.18 -18.62 13.01
N ILE A 72 6.69 -19.51 12.15
CA ILE A 72 5.99 -20.74 12.58
C ILE A 72 6.94 -21.64 13.35
N LYS A 73 8.16 -21.86 12.87
CA LYS A 73 9.18 -22.67 13.55
C LYS A 73 9.53 -22.10 14.93
N THR A 74 9.71 -20.78 15.03
CA THR A 74 9.97 -20.10 16.31
C THR A 74 8.81 -20.27 17.29
N LEU A 75 7.57 -20.27 16.80
CA LEU A 75 6.38 -20.40 17.66
C LEU A 75 6.08 -21.85 18.05
N SER A 76 6.34 -22.83 17.17
CA SER A 76 6.04 -24.23 17.41
C SER A 76 7.11 -24.95 18.24
N GLY A 77 8.33 -24.42 18.31
CA GLY A 77 9.44 -25.04 19.03
C GLY A 77 9.93 -26.36 18.41
N VAL A 78 9.46 -26.69 17.19
CA VAL A 78 9.86 -27.91 16.48
C VAL A 78 11.00 -27.56 15.53
N GLU A 79 12.22 -27.88 15.94
CA GLU A 79 13.37 -27.98 15.03
C GLU A 79 13.34 -29.38 14.40
N VAL A 80 13.24 -29.44 13.06
CA VAL A 80 13.44 -30.67 12.26
C VAL A 80 14.74 -30.52 11.51
#